data_AF-A0A445AZJ2-F1
#
_entry.id   AF-A0A445AZJ2-F1
#
_cell.length_a   1.000
_cell.length_b   1.000
_cell.length_c   1.000
_cell.angle_alpha   90.00
_cell.angle_beta   90.00
_cell.angle_gamma   90.00
#
_symmetry.space_group_name_H-M   'P 1'
#
loop_
_entity.id
_entity.type
_entity.pdbx_description
1 polymer ?
#
loop_
_entity_poly.entity_id
_entity_poly.type
_entity_poly.pdbx_seq_one_letter_code
_entity_poly.pdbx_strand_id
1 'polypeptide(L)'
;MFGCISISYKELSEENKHIFRRFQGKTLKNLTDEMMTIAVDNEQDRLMFKRIFILYIQMAFLLPTTINKISPVHLAPIFKMDIIKEGNWGAHVLNFIIKGITDYNLKKKKAIDGCMFALMIVYFHLSKNKDKKGEERPPQPWIAN
;
A
#
# COMPACT_ATOMS: atom_id res chain seq x y z
N MET A 1 -8.51 -6.20 15.50
CA MET A 1 -8.86 -4.99 14.73
C MET A 1 -7.55 -4.42 14.19
N PHE A 2 -7.16 -4.76 12.96
CA PHE A 2 -5.86 -4.32 12.42
C PHE A 2 -6.02 -2.90 11.87
N GLY A 3 -5.39 -1.93 12.53
CA GLY A 3 -5.56 -0.51 12.25
C GLY A 3 -5.18 -0.15 10.82
N CYS A 4 -6.16 0.24 10.02
CA CYS A 4 -5.88 1.01 8.81
C CYS A 4 -5.46 2.41 9.26
N ILE A 5 -4.35 2.93 8.73
CA ILE A 5 -3.99 4.34 8.96
C ILE A 5 -5.00 5.18 8.19
N SER A 6 -6.14 5.48 8.79
CA SER A 6 -7.08 6.49 8.29
C SER A 6 -6.74 7.81 8.97
N ILE A 7 -6.73 8.89 8.19
CA ILE A 7 -6.55 10.25 8.69
C ILE A 7 -7.68 11.09 8.13
N SER A 8 -8.41 11.76 9.02
CA SER A 8 -9.43 12.72 8.64
C SER A 8 -8.76 14.03 8.21
N TYR A 9 -9.11 14.55 7.02
CA TYR A 9 -8.59 15.84 6.55
C TYR A 9 -8.85 16.99 7.54
N LYS A 10 -9.99 16.92 8.25
CA LYS A 10 -10.38 17.95 9.24
C LYS A 10 -9.45 18.00 10.46
N GLU A 11 -8.75 16.91 10.74
CA GLU A 11 -7.84 16.77 11.90
C GLU A 11 -6.38 17.07 11.55
N LEU A 12 -6.09 17.42 10.29
CA LEU A 12 -4.73 17.78 9.86
C LEU A 12 -4.33 19.18 10.34
N SER A 13 -3.07 19.35 10.73
CA SER A 13 -2.45 20.67 10.90
C SER A 13 -2.46 21.46 9.57
N GLU A 14 -2.33 22.79 9.62
CA GLU A 14 -2.29 23.61 8.40
C GLU A 14 -1.14 23.25 7.46
N GLU A 15 0.02 22.91 8.02
CA GLU A 15 1.16 22.39 7.26
C GLU A 15 0.79 21.08 6.52
N ASN A 16 0.13 20.16 7.22
CA ASN A 16 -0.32 18.91 6.62
C ASN A 16 -1.41 19.11 5.58
N LYS A 17 -2.28 20.12 5.73
CA LYS A 17 -3.27 20.49 4.70
C LYS A 17 -2.61 21.05 3.44
N HIS A 18 -1.49 21.77 3.56
CA HIS A 18 -0.74 22.25 2.41
C HIS A 18 -0.11 21.07 1.63
N ILE A 19 0.49 20.12 2.36
CA ILE A 19 1.04 18.88 1.79
C ILE A 19 -0.05 18.04 1.11
N PHE A 20 -1.22 17.91 1.76
CA PHE A 20 -2.37 17.20 1.18
C PHE A 20 -2.76 17.81 -0.17
N ARG A 21 -2.94 19.14 -0.22
CA ARG A 21 -3.29 19.88 -1.44
C ARG A 21 -2.21 19.75 -2.53
N ARG A 22 -0.93 19.72 -2.16
CA ARG A 22 0.19 19.57 -3.10
C ARG A 22 0.15 18.23 -3.84
N PHE A 23 -0.24 17.14 -3.16
CA PHE A 23 -0.20 15.80 -3.74
C PHE A 23 -1.55 15.32 -4.27
N GLN A 24 -2.66 15.90 -3.82
CA GLN A 24 -3.98 15.54 -4.32
C GLN A 24 -4.06 15.70 -5.85
N GLY A 25 -4.50 14.64 -6.54
CA GLY A 25 -4.68 14.65 -7.99
C GLY A 25 -3.41 14.53 -8.84
N LYS A 26 -2.21 14.47 -8.22
CA LYS A 26 -0.96 14.19 -8.95
C LYS A 26 -0.92 12.75 -9.47
N THR A 27 -0.15 12.57 -10.53
CA THR A 27 0.05 11.26 -11.16
C THR A 27 1.34 10.59 -10.71
N LEU A 28 1.49 9.29 -10.99
CA LEU A 28 2.74 8.57 -10.70
C LEU A 28 3.93 9.22 -11.42
N LYS A 29 3.73 9.71 -12.66
CA LYS A 29 4.75 10.47 -13.40
C LYS A 29 5.15 11.74 -12.64
N ASN A 30 4.19 12.51 -12.13
CA ASN A 30 4.51 13.71 -11.35
C ASN A 30 5.34 13.38 -10.10
N LEU A 31 5.03 12.26 -9.43
CA LEU A 31 5.82 11.80 -8.29
C LEU A 31 7.24 11.40 -8.71
N THR A 32 7.40 10.69 -9.82
CA THR A 32 8.72 10.32 -10.35
C THR A 32 9.53 11.56 -10.70
N ASP A 33 8.94 12.51 -11.44
CA ASP A 33 9.62 13.75 -11.82
C ASP A 33 10.07 14.53 -10.58
N GLU A 34 9.18 14.71 -9.58
CA GLU A 34 9.53 15.39 -8.33
C GLU A 34 10.62 14.65 -7.54
N MET A 35 10.54 13.33 -7.44
CA MET A 35 11.52 12.51 -6.73
C MET A 35 12.93 12.65 -7.33
N MET A 36 13.02 12.77 -8.65
CA MET A 36 14.30 12.92 -9.37
C MET A 36 14.88 14.34 -9.24
N THR A 37 14.04 15.34 -8.97
CA THR A 37 14.47 16.74 -8.83
C THR A 37 14.83 17.14 -7.39
N ILE A 38 14.36 16.40 -6.39
CA ILE A 38 14.62 16.72 -4.99
C ILE A 38 16.08 16.40 -4.63
N ALA A 39 16.80 17.42 -4.16
CA ALA A 39 18.09 17.25 -3.50
C ALA A 39 17.89 16.63 -2.10
N VAL A 40 18.82 15.81 -1.62
CA VAL A 40 18.75 15.16 -0.29
C VAL A 40 19.79 15.70 0.68
N ASP A 41 20.18 16.97 0.48
CA ASP A 41 21.23 17.68 1.20
C ASP A 41 20.75 18.27 2.54
N ASN A 42 19.47 18.61 2.66
CA ASN A 42 18.86 19.13 3.87
C ASN A 42 17.72 18.25 4.42
N GLU A 43 17.38 18.46 5.69
CA GLU A 43 16.42 17.59 6.39
C GLU A 43 15.00 17.70 5.86
N GLN A 44 14.57 18.90 5.45
CA GLN A 44 13.24 19.14 4.93
C GLN A 44 13.02 18.43 3.60
N ASP A 45 13.99 18.54 2.69
CA ASP A 45 13.93 17.86 1.40
C ASP A 45 14.06 16.34 1.54
N ARG A 46 14.88 15.87 2.47
CA ARG A 46 14.94 14.45 2.84
C ARG A 46 13.59 13.94 3.37
N LEU A 47 12.86 14.74 4.14
CA LEU A 47 11.52 14.37 4.61
C LEU A 47 10.51 14.35 3.45
N MET A 48 10.57 15.33 2.55
CA MET A 48 9.74 15.36 1.34
C MET A 48 10.02 14.19 0.40
N PHE A 49 11.29 13.85 0.19
CA PHE A 49 11.70 12.67 -0.57
C PHE A 49 11.07 11.40 0.01
N LYS A 50 11.17 11.20 1.33
CA LYS A 50 10.57 10.03 2.00
C LYS A 50 9.05 9.99 1.79
N ARG A 51 8.36 11.12 1.92
CA ARG A 51 6.91 11.22 1.68
C ARG A 51 6.53 10.84 0.24
N ILE A 52 7.27 11.36 -0.75
CA ILE A 52 7.06 11.04 -2.18
C ILE A 52 7.35 9.58 -2.46
N PHE A 53 8.44 9.04 -1.91
CA PHE A 53 8.83 7.65 -2.08
C PHE A 53 7.74 6.70 -1.55
N ILE A 54 7.20 6.97 -0.36
CA ILE A 54 6.10 6.18 0.21
C ILE A 54 4.83 6.29 -0.63
N LEU A 55 4.48 7.50 -1.10
CA LEU A 55 3.35 7.67 -2.02
C LEU A 55 3.55 6.88 -3.30
N TYR A 56 4.74 6.92 -3.88
CA TYR A 56 5.08 6.20 -5.10
C TYR A 56 4.89 4.69 -4.91
N ILE A 57 5.43 4.12 -3.83
CA ILE A 57 5.24 2.70 -3.49
C ILE A 57 3.75 2.40 -3.29
N GLN A 58 3.04 3.17 -2.48
CA GLN A 58 1.60 3.00 -2.28
C GLN A 58 0.83 3.04 -3.61
N MET A 59 1.13 3.98 -4.51
CA MET A 59 0.46 4.06 -5.80
C MET A 59 0.81 2.88 -6.71
N ALA A 60 2.09 2.53 -6.83
CA ALA A 60 2.53 1.43 -7.67
C ALA A 60 1.94 0.07 -7.23
N PHE A 61 1.78 -0.14 -5.92
CA PHE A 61 1.32 -1.40 -5.33
C PHE A 61 -0.17 -1.41 -4.93
N LEU A 62 -0.88 -0.28 -4.90
CA LEU A 62 -2.28 -0.25 -4.45
C LEU A 62 -3.24 0.36 -5.46
N LEU A 63 -2.80 1.24 -6.38
CA LEU A 63 -3.74 1.80 -7.35
C LEU A 63 -4.06 0.81 -8.47
N PRO A 64 -5.32 0.77 -8.94
CA PRO A 64 -5.66 0.19 -10.23
C PRO A 64 -4.87 0.89 -11.35
N THR A 65 -4.40 0.15 -12.34
CA THR A 65 -3.68 0.70 -13.51
C THR A 65 -4.50 1.72 -14.31
N THR A 66 -5.81 1.72 -14.13
CA THR A 66 -6.75 2.65 -14.76
C THR A 66 -6.91 3.97 -14.00
N ILE A 67 -6.48 4.05 -12.74
CA ILE A 67 -6.50 5.27 -11.94
C ILE A 67 -5.09 5.85 -11.97
N ASN A 68 -4.91 6.98 -12.65
CA ASN A 68 -3.62 7.63 -12.79
C ASN A 68 -3.40 8.78 -11.80
N LYS A 69 -4.36 9.07 -10.90
CA LYS A 69 -4.31 10.19 -9.93
C LYS A 69 -4.36 9.72 -8.49
N ILE A 70 -3.66 10.42 -7.59
CA ILE A 70 -3.65 10.15 -6.15
C ILE A 70 -5.04 10.36 -5.54
N SER A 71 -5.55 9.31 -4.90
CA SER A 71 -6.75 9.36 -4.05
C SER A 71 -6.38 9.72 -2.60
N PRO A 72 -7.25 10.46 -1.87
CA PRO A 72 -7.03 10.82 -0.46
C PRO A 72 -6.68 9.65 0.46
N VAL A 73 -7.14 8.44 0.16
CA VAL A 73 -6.87 7.24 0.97
C VAL A 73 -5.37 6.91 1.02
N HIS A 74 -4.61 7.22 -0.04
CA HIS A 74 -3.17 6.97 -0.10
C HIS A 74 -2.32 8.10 0.51
N LEU A 75 -2.95 9.22 0.89
CA LEU A 75 -2.27 10.35 1.52
C LEU A 75 -2.17 10.19 3.05
N ALA A 76 -2.85 9.22 3.67
CA ALA A 76 -2.76 9.06 5.12
C ALA A 76 -1.32 8.69 5.59
N PRO A 77 -0.57 7.79 4.94
CA PRO A 77 0.76 7.39 5.41
C PRO A 77 1.80 8.52 5.47
N ILE A 78 1.77 9.51 4.58
CA ILE A 78 2.81 10.57 4.54
C ILE A 78 2.78 11.54 5.73
N PHE A 79 1.69 11.53 6.50
CA PHE A 79 1.53 12.37 7.69
C PHE A 79 2.00 11.68 8.96
N LYS A 80 2.24 10.37 8.92
CA LYS A 80 2.67 9.56 10.07
C LYS A 80 3.97 8.84 9.76
N MET A 81 4.99 9.65 9.44
CA MET A 81 6.33 9.21 8.99
C MET A 81 7.15 8.55 10.11
N ASP A 82 6.85 8.90 11.35
CA ASP A 82 7.42 8.36 12.58
C ASP A 82 7.03 6.89 12.79
N ILE A 83 5.75 6.57 12.67
CA ILE A 83 5.23 5.20 12.85
C ILE A 83 5.31 4.35 11.58
N ILE A 84 5.80 4.90 10.48
CA ILE A 84 5.77 4.26 9.16
C ILE A 84 6.57 2.96 9.12
N LYS A 85 7.63 2.88 9.94
CA LYS A 85 8.46 1.68 10.08
C LYS A 85 7.81 0.62 10.97
N GLU A 86 6.90 1.03 11.84
CA GLU A 86 6.21 0.18 12.81
C GLU A 86 4.86 -0.33 12.26
N GLY A 87 4.35 0.30 11.20
CA GLY A 87 3.11 -0.09 10.54
C GLY A 87 3.19 -1.47 9.92
N ASN A 88 2.17 -2.29 10.16
CA ASN A 88 2.02 -3.59 9.48
C ASN A 88 1.51 -3.38 8.04
N TRP A 89 2.45 -3.15 7.12
CA TRP A 89 2.17 -2.94 5.70
C TRP A 89 1.46 -4.11 5.04
N GLY A 90 1.79 -5.35 5.43
CA GLY A 90 1.12 -6.55 4.93
C GLY A 90 -0.36 -6.54 5.28
N ALA A 91 -0.70 -6.23 6.53
CA ALA A 91 -2.09 -6.10 6.98
C ALA A 91 -2.82 -4.95 6.26
N HIS A 92 -2.14 -3.82 6.02
CA HIS A 92 -2.72 -2.70 5.27
C HIS A 92 -3.08 -3.09 3.83
N VAL A 93 -2.15 -3.72 3.10
CA VAL A 93 -2.38 -4.23 1.74
C VAL A 93 -3.51 -5.28 1.74
N LEU A 94 -3.49 -6.21 2.69
CA LEU A 94 -4.51 -7.25 2.81
C LEU A 94 -5.91 -6.66 3.05
N ASN A 95 -6.03 -5.69 3.97
CA ASN A 95 -7.29 -4.99 4.23
C ASN A 95 -7.81 -4.26 2.98
N PHE A 96 -6.92 -3.66 2.20
CA PHE A 96 -7.28 -3.01 0.93
C PHE A 96 -7.86 -4.02 -0.07
N ILE A 97 -7.21 -5.18 -0.23
CA ILE A 97 -7.69 -6.26 -1.11
C ILE A 97 -9.03 -6.81 -0.65
N ILE A 98 -9.18 -7.11 0.65
CA ILE A 98 -10.43 -7.60 1.24
C ILE A 98 -11.57 -6.61 0.96
N LYS A 99 -11.32 -5.30 1.16
CA LYS A 99 -12.30 -4.26 0.87
C LYS A 99 -12.64 -4.21 -0.63
N GLY A 100 -11.66 -4.33 -1.52
CA GLY A 100 -11.88 -4.39 -2.95
C GLY A 100 -12.76 -5.58 -3.38
N ILE A 101 -12.48 -6.77 -2.86
CA ILE A 101 -13.29 -7.98 -3.10
C ILE A 101 -14.70 -7.83 -2.54
N THR A 102 -14.82 -7.27 -1.33
CA THR A 102 -16.11 -7.02 -0.68
C THR A 102 -16.96 -6.04 -1.49
N ASP A 103 -16.36 -4.95 -1.96
CA ASP A 103 -17.02 -3.96 -2.82
C ASP A 103 -17.44 -4.58 -4.17
N TYR A 104 -16.66 -5.50 -4.74
CA TYR A 104 -17.03 -6.25 -5.95
C TYR A 104 -18.25 -7.15 -5.70
N ASN A 105 -18.21 -7.99 -4.66
CA ASN A 105 -19.25 -8.96 -4.36
C ASN A 105 -20.56 -8.29 -3.90
N LEU A 106 -20.49 -7.35 -2.96
CA LEU A 106 -21.66 -6.74 -2.32
C LEU A 106 -22.22 -5.56 -3.12
N LYS A 107 -21.35 -4.74 -3.72
CA LYS A 107 -21.77 -3.53 -4.44
C LYS A 107 -21.86 -3.71 -5.95
N LYS A 108 -21.71 -4.96 -6.45
CA LYS A 108 -21.72 -5.33 -7.87
C LYS A 108 -20.83 -4.44 -8.73
N LYS A 109 -19.68 -4.01 -8.19
CA LYS A 109 -18.69 -3.29 -9.01
C LYS A 109 -18.23 -4.21 -10.15
N LYS A 110 -18.00 -3.65 -11.34
CA LYS A 110 -17.59 -4.41 -12.52
C LYS A 110 -16.17 -4.98 -12.42
N ALA A 111 -15.34 -4.41 -11.55
CA ALA A 111 -13.96 -4.82 -11.33
C ALA A 111 -13.57 -4.59 -9.86
N ILE A 112 -12.58 -5.34 -9.40
CA ILE A 112 -11.90 -5.05 -8.14
C ILE A 112 -10.89 -3.94 -8.42
N ASP A 113 -11.09 -2.80 -7.78
CA ASP A 113 -10.12 -1.70 -7.80
C ASP A 113 -8.90 -2.14 -6.97
N GLY A 114 -7.84 -2.61 -7.63
CA GLY A 114 -6.57 -2.95 -7.00
C GLY A 114 -5.47 -3.24 -8.03
N CYS A 115 -4.21 -3.13 -7.63
CA CYS A 115 -3.10 -3.24 -8.57
C CYS A 115 -2.86 -4.69 -9.03
N MET A 116 -2.39 -4.81 -10.27
CA MET A 116 -1.92 -6.05 -10.88
C MET A 116 -0.78 -6.71 -10.10
N PHE A 117 0.08 -5.94 -9.42
CA PHE A 117 1.23 -6.47 -8.67
C PHE A 117 0.84 -7.32 -7.46
N ALA A 118 -0.19 -6.92 -6.70
CA ALA A 118 -0.68 -7.74 -5.58
C ALA A 118 -1.24 -9.08 -6.09
N LEU A 119 -2.00 -9.05 -7.18
CA LEU A 119 -2.50 -10.25 -7.84
C LEU A 119 -1.35 -11.10 -8.41
N MET A 120 -0.31 -10.49 -8.98
CA MET A 120 0.90 -11.19 -9.44
C MET A 120 1.64 -11.85 -8.28
N ILE A 121 1.83 -11.17 -7.14
CA ILE A 121 2.48 -11.74 -5.96
C ILE A 121 1.68 -12.96 -5.46
N VAL A 122 0.36 -12.84 -5.34
CA VAL A 122 -0.52 -13.94 -4.93
C VAL A 122 -0.45 -15.09 -5.96
N TYR A 123 -0.53 -14.77 -7.24
CA TYR A 123 -0.45 -15.76 -8.33
C TYR A 123 0.88 -16.52 -8.29
N PHE A 124 2.01 -15.81 -8.21
CA PHE A 124 3.34 -16.42 -8.15
C PHE A 124 3.51 -17.26 -6.87
N HIS A 125 3.07 -16.75 -5.73
CA HIS A 125 3.11 -17.48 -4.47
C HIS A 125 2.30 -18.78 -4.55
N LEU A 126 1.08 -18.74 -5.09
CA LEU A 126 0.27 -19.94 -5.29
C LEU A 126 0.91 -20.88 -6.31
N SER A 127 1.41 -20.37 -7.43
CA SER A 127 2.02 -21.19 -8.49
C SER A 127 3.24 -21.98 -7.99
N LYS A 128 4.10 -21.36 -7.15
CA LYS A 128 5.29 -22.02 -6.58
C LYS A 128 4.98 -23.01 -5.46
N ASN A 129 3.82 -22.90 -4.83
CA ASN A 129 3.42 -23.74 -3.69
C ASN A 129 2.31 -24.73 -4.03
N LYS A 130 1.88 -24.81 -5.30
CA LYS A 130 0.88 -25.78 -5.76
C LYS A 130 1.33 -27.23 -5.51
N ASP A 131 2.63 -27.49 -5.62
CA ASP A 131 3.20 -28.84 -5.49
C ASP A 131 3.63 -29.16 -4.05
N LYS A 132 3.54 -28.20 -3.12
CA LYS A 132 3.87 -28.40 -1.69
C LYS A 132 2.68 -28.82 -0.82
N LYS A 133 1.56 -29.20 -1.44
CA LYS A 133 0.36 -29.70 -0.72
C LYS A 133 0.52 -31.13 -0.16
N GLY A 134 1.69 -31.74 -0.25
CA GLY A 134 1.88 -33.15 0.12
C GLY A 134 3.26 -33.52 0.68
N GLU A 135 3.98 -32.60 1.32
CA GLU A 135 5.00 -33.04 2.29
C GLU A 135 4.29 -33.23 3.63
N GLU A 136 3.68 -34.40 3.81
CA GLU A 136 3.38 -34.89 5.16
C GLU A 136 4.66 -34.75 5.98
N ARG A 137 4.59 -34.03 7.10
CA ARG A 137 5.69 -34.07 8.07
C ARG A 137 5.93 -35.55 8.38
N PRO A 138 7.18 -36.05 8.30
CA PRO A 138 7.46 -37.41 8.72
C PRO A 138 6.86 -37.61 10.13
N PRO A 139 6.19 -38.75 10.40
CA PRO A 139 5.66 -39.03 11.71
C PRO A 139 6.74 -38.79 12.76
N GLN A 140 6.42 -38.05 13.81
CA GLN A 140 7.38 -37.83 14.88
C GLN A 140 7.76 -39.20 15.48
N PRO A 141 9.05 -39.48 15.75
CA PRO A 141 9.54 -40.83 16.07
C PRO A 141 8.92 -41.49 17.31
N TRP A 142 8.20 -40.72 18.14
CA TRP A 142 7.57 -41.20 19.36
C TRP A 142 6.12 -41.65 19.20
N ILE A 143 5.54 -41.55 17.99
CA ILE A 143 4.21 -42.11 17.68
C ILE A 143 4.40 -43.50 17.07
N ALA A 144 5.03 -44.38 17.85
CA ALA A 144 5.05 -45.82 17.60
C ALA A 144 5.00 -46.49 18.97
N ASN A 145 3.78 -46.72 19.46
CA ASN A 145 3.44 -47.65 20.52
C ASN A 145 1.99 -48.10 20.33
#